data_AF-A0A4R8IPA6-F1
#
_entry.id   AF-A0A4R8IPA6-F1
#
_cell.length_a   1.000
_cell.length_b   1.000
_cell.length_c   1.000
_cell.angle_alpha   90.00
_cell.angle_beta   90.00
_cell.angle_gamma   90.00
#
_symmetry.space_group_name_H-M   'P 1'
#
loop_
_entity.id
_entity.type
_entity.pdbx_description
1 polymer ?
#
loop_
_entity_poly.entity_id
_entity_poly.type
_entity_poly.pdbx_seq_one_letter_code
_entity_poly.pdbx_strand_id
1 'polypeptide(L)'
;MDRLLTVSRAARLVGVSRGTLQKQIQDGELPSFEGMVRLDDLNQAYPNVEVEDNSMLEKIEHIIDNALQRARGDKLRKLITPDLGTLATRVSQLSKELAAARYTSDYLQQLLDETRQRLGELQEQTDPREELQQLTGWLDTALKQAGEPPSPDQLLTRDTLLRVILAQVHIMPSGHEFFVEGNNSILDAALSAGVALNYGCSNGNCGKCKARLISGEVRKIRDHEYTLGEAEQNQGYLLACSNTAVTDVVLEAEEALDEEDIEEQDVPAYVKKVTYLSDALAIVSLNTVRSHRLRFLSGQKVLLSNESGDHSSYYIASCPCDDRSLQFHIVRDNEPFSEYIFNQVKTNDPIEITGPQGHFILQRNIDKPTLFIAVDTGFAPVKSLIEHALTLELADHVHLFWIATGHRTHYQHNLCRAWMDAFDHFHYTPLSLPDSTGEQQWQAQLKQIGNEYPDLSDYVVYFCGPEQMAQTARDAFTSRGLPKKRLFTEYHSE
;
A
#
# COMPACT_ATOMS: atom_id res chain seq x y z
N MET A 1 30.49 5.28 -5.74
CA MET A 1 29.63 4.09 -5.91
C MET A 1 28.20 4.58 -5.90
N ASP A 2 27.51 4.45 -7.03
CA ASP A 2 26.23 5.10 -7.25
C ASP A 2 25.18 4.52 -6.31
N ARG A 3 24.65 5.40 -5.45
CA ARG A 3 23.72 5.00 -4.40
C ARG A 3 22.38 4.63 -5.04
N LEU A 4 22.09 3.34 -5.08
CA LEU A 4 20.83 2.81 -5.60
C LEU A 4 19.71 2.96 -4.56
N LEU A 5 18.56 3.43 -5.04
CA LEU A 5 17.33 3.60 -4.30
C LEU A 5 16.23 2.78 -4.98
N THR A 6 15.38 2.12 -4.20
CA THR A 6 14.13 1.54 -4.73
C THR A 6 13.26 2.65 -5.31
N VAL A 7 12.44 2.35 -6.32
CA VAL A 7 11.55 3.36 -6.94
C VAL A 7 10.62 3.98 -5.90
N SER A 8 10.08 3.16 -4.98
CA SER A 8 9.24 3.59 -3.87
C SER A 8 9.91 4.64 -2.99
N ARG A 9 11.22 4.48 -2.74
CA ARG A 9 12.02 5.40 -1.93
C ARG A 9 12.40 6.66 -2.69
N ALA A 10 12.76 6.52 -3.97
CA ALA A 10 13.00 7.66 -4.86
C ALA A 10 11.76 8.55 -4.95
N ALA A 11 10.57 7.96 -5.11
CA ALA A 11 9.29 8.66 -5.18
C ALA A 11 9.01 9.51 -3.94
N ARG A 12 9.21 8.93 -2.76
CA ARG A 12 9.03 9.65 -1.48
C ARG A 12 10.10 10.73 -1.24
N LEU A 13 11.30 10.55 -1.80
CA LEU A 13 12.38 11.54 -1.72
C LEU A 13 12.08 12.79 -2.56
N VAL A 14 11.58 12.62 -3.79
CA VAL A 14 11.27 13.76 -4.67
C VAL A 14 9.82 14.27 -4.54
N GLY A 15 8.97 13.57 -3.80
CA GLY A 15 7.59 13.98 -3.54
C GLY A 15 6.60 13.68 -4.66
N VAL A 16 6.89 12.69 -5.51
CA VAL A 16 6.00 12.24 -6.60
C VAL A 16 5.45 10.84 -6.31
N SER A 17 4.42 10.42 -7.06
CA SER A 17 3.91 9.04 -6.94
C SER A 17 4.90 8.02 -7.51
N ARG A 18 4.87 6.78 -7.01
CA ARG A 18 5.69 5.69 -7.56
C ARG A 18 5.40 5.46 -9.05
N GLY A 19 4.12 5.49 -9.44
CA GLY A 19 3.69 5.31 -10.82
C GLY A 19 4.26 6.38 -11.77
N THR A 20 4.34 7.63 -11.32
CA THR A 20 4.97 8.71 -12.10
C THR A 20 6.44 8.41 -12.38
N LEU A 21 7.19 7.97 -11.36
CA LEU A 21 8.60 7.60 -11.52
C LEU A 21 8.79 6.34 -12.36
N GLN A 22 7.94 5.32 -12.18
CA GLN A 22 7.96 4.13 -13.02
C GLN A 22 7.72 4.47 -14.48
N LYS A 23 6.81 5.40 -14.76
CA LYS A 23 6.57 5.89 -16.12
C LYS A 23 7.78 6.62 -16.70
N GLN A 24 8.44 7.51 -15.94
CA GLN A 24 9.68 8.15 -16.39
C GLN A 24 10.79 7.14 -16.69
N ILE A 25 10.86 6.05 -15.91
CA ILE A 25 11.78 4.94 -16.18
C ILE A 25 11.40 4.21 -17.48
N GLN A 26 10.12 3.94 -17.70
CA GLN A 26 9.61 3.30 -18.92
C GLN A 26 9.81 4.17 -20.18
N ASP A 27 9.59 5.48 -20.04
CA ASP A 27 9.74 6.49 -21.11
C ASP A 27 11.23 6.80 -21.38
N GLY A 28 12.15 6.29 -20.56
CA GLY A 28 13.60 6.44 -20.71
C GLY A 28 14.15 7.78 -20.22
N GLU A 29 13.34 8.57 -19.51
CA GLU A 29 13.72 9.85 -18.92
C GLU A 29 14.60 9.68 -17.68
N LEU A 30 14.44 8.58 -16.96
CA LEU A 30 15.22 8.26 -15.76
C LEU A 30 15.82 6.85 -15.86
N PRO A 31 17.15 6.69 -15.87
CA PRO A 31 17.77 5.38 -15.91
C PRO A 31 17.48 4.58 -14.63
N SER A 32 17.25 3.28 -14.78
CA SER A 32 17.13 2.34 -13.66
C SER A 32 17.98 1.09 -13.88
N PHE A 33 18.42 0.48 -12.79
CA PHE A 33 19.17 -0.76 -12.76
C PHE A 33 18.48 -1.73 -11.79
N GLU A 34 18.00 -2.86 -12.31
CA GLU A 34 17.28 -3.89 -11.53
C GLU A 34 16.11 -3.33 -10.68
N GLY A 35 15.37 -2.35 -11.23
CA GLY A 35 14.26 -1.70 -10.50
C GLY A 35 14.71 -0.69 -9.44
N MET A 36 15.99 -0.31 -9.42
CA MET A 36 16.52 0.74 -8.56
C MET A 36 17.02 1.94 -9.39
N VAL A 37 16.94 3.14 -8.82
CA VAL A 37 17.37 4.39 -9.44
C VAL A 37 18.59 4.91 -8.69
N ARG A 38 19.57 5.47 -9.40
CA ARG A 38 20.74 6.10 -8.76
C ARG A 38 20.34 7.47 -8.20
N LEU A 39 20.84 7.80 -7.02
CA LEU A 39 20.59 9.08 -6.38
C LEU A 39 21.01 10.27 -7.27
N ASP A 40 22.12 10.13 -7.99
CA ASP A 40 22.66 11.19 -8.85
C ASP A 40 21.76 11.46 -10.06
N ASP A 41 21.27 10.39 -10.71
CA ASP A 41 20.31 10.48 -11.82
C ASP A 41 18.99 11.12 -11.35
N LEU A 42 18.53 10.76 -10.15
CA LEU A 42 17.35 11.34 -9.53
C LEU A 42 17.53 12.83 -9.23
N ASN A 43 18.70 13.25 -8.75
CA ASN A 43 19.02 14.64 -8.48
C ASN A 43 19.08 15.48 -9.78
N GLN A 44 19.59 14.88 -10.86
CA GLN A 44 19.63 15.52 -12.17
C GLN A 44 18.23 15.70 -12.77
N ALA A 45 17.33 14.72 -12.59
CA ALA A 45 15.94 14.81 -13.05
C ALA A 45 15.09 15.78 -12.21
N TYR A 46 15.41 15.94 -10.92
CA TYR A 46 14.67 16.78 -9.97
C TYR A 46 15.57 17.80 -9.23
N PRO A 47 16.18 18.77 -9.94
CA PRO A 47 17.18 19.68 -9.37
C PRO A 47 16.61 20.78 -8.46
N ASN A 48 15.29 21.04 -8.52
CA ASN A 48 14.61 22.13 -7.81
C ASN A 48 13.61 21.61 -6.75
N VAL A 49 13.87 20.46 -6.12
CA VAL A 49 13.03 20.01 -4.99
C VAL A 49 13.25 20.96 -3.81
N GLU A 50 12.45 22.03 -3.76
CA GLU A 50 12.50 23.03 -2.70
C GLU A 50 12.12 22.40 -1.34
N VAL A 51 12.87 22.75 -0.31
CA VAL A 51 12.80 22.19 1.06
C VAL A 51 11.56 22.66 1.84
N GLU A 52 10.68 23.47 1.24
CA GLU A 52 9.46 23.95 1.89
C GLU A 52 8.25 23.12 1.50
N ASP A 53 8.26 21.85 1.90
CA ASP A 53 7.04 21.05 1.92
C ASP A 53 6.67 20.79 3.39
N ASN A 54 5.95 21.75 3.97
CA ASN A 54 5.35 21.67 5.31
C ASN A 54 4.66 20.32 5.54
N SER A 55 4.17 19.66 4.49
CA SER A 55 3.51 18.36 4.57
C SER A 55 4.37 17.23 5.15
N MET A 56 5.68 17.19 4.93
CA MET A 56 6.54 16.12 5.45
C MET A 56 6.96 16.38 6.90
N LEU A 57 7.31 17.62 7.25
CA LEU A 57 7.57 18.01 8.63
C LEU A 57 6.31 17.87 9.47
N GLU A 58 5.13 18.28 8.96
CA GLU A 58 3.83 18.05 9.59
C GLU A 58 3.51 16.55 9.71
N LYS A 59 3.82 15.72 8.71
CA LYS A 59 3.67 14.25 8.82
C LYS A 59 4.63 13.65 9.84
N ILE A 60 5.89 14.11 9.90
CA ILE A 60 6.87 13.69 10.91
C ILE A 60 6.42 14.12 12.29
N GLU A 61 5.95 15.37 12.45
CA GLU A 61 5.33 15.89 13.67
C GLU A 61 4.10 15.08 14.05
N HIS A 62 3.26 14.69 13.09
CA HIS A 62 2.07 13.88 13.35
C HIS A 62 2.41 12.43 13.72
N ILE A 63 3.42 11.82 13.09
CA ILE A 63 3.95 10.50 13.46
C ILE A 63 4.54 10.56 14.88
N ILE A 64 5.31 11.61 15.16
CA ILE A 64 5.85 11.92 16.48
C ILE A 64 4.73 12.10 17.51
N ASP A 65 3.70 12.90 17.22
CA ASP A 65 2.57 13.17 18.11
C ASP A 65 1.71 11.92 18.36
N ASN A 66 1.48 11.11 17.32
CA ASN A 66 0.78 9.84 17.46
C ASN A 66 1.60 8.82 18.27
N ALA A 67 2.93 8.81 18.10
CA ALA A 67 3.83 8.03 18.95
C ALA A 67 3.82 8.53 20.40
N LEU A 68 3.77 9.85 20.62
CA LEU A 68 3.66 10.49 21.94
C LEU A 68 2.33 10.16 22.65
N GLN A 69 1.22 10.11 21.93
CA GLN A 69 -0.09 9.72 22.50
C GLN A 69 -0.11 8.24 22.93
N ARG A 70 0.54 7.35 22.15
CA ARG A 70 0.60 5.90 22.43
C ARG A 70 1.62 5.53 23.51
N ALA A 71 2.69 6.31 23.67
CA ALA A 71 3.75 6.07 24.66
C ALA A 71 3.41 6.51 26.10
N ARG A 72 2.20 7.05 26.34
CA ARG A 72 1.78 7.52 27.69
C ARG A 72 1.56 6.43 28.74
N GLY A 73 1.94 5.19 28.45
CA GLY A 73 1.72 4.06 29.34
C GLY A 73 2.85 3.05 29.38
N ASP A 74 4.12 3.46 29.55
CA ASP A 74 5.03 2.72 30.45
C ASP A 74 6.39 3.39 30.61
N LYS A 75 6.75 3.67 31.87
CA LYS A 75 8.09 3.60 32.49
C LYS A 75 9.37 4.05 31.75
N LEU A 76 9.33 4.84 30.67
CA LEU A 76 10.52 5.46 30.05
C LEU A 76 11.05 6.69 30.81
N ARG A 77 10.39 7.09 31.91
CA ARG A 77 10.72 8.29 32.72
C ARG A 77 11.95 8.19 33.64
N LYS A 78 12.82 7.17 33.50
CA LYS A 78 14.01 7.01 34.36
C LYS A 78 15.36 6.99 33.64
N LEU A 79 15.42 7.41 32.38
CA LEU A 79 16.67 7.86 31.78
C LEU A 79 16.49 9.28 31.25
N ILE A 80 17.49 10.10 31.57
CA ILE A 80 17.70 11.47 31.09
C ILE A 80 17.69 11.43 29.57
N THR A 81 16.51 11.55 28.99
CA THR A 81 16.30 11.63 27.55
C THR A 81 15.90 13.07 27.25
N PRO A 82 16.55 13.73 26.26
CA PRO A 82 16.14 15.04 25.81
C PRO A 82 14.66 15.03 25.41
N ASP A 83 14.00 16.17 25.45
CA ASP A 83 12.68 16.28 24.83
C ASP A 83 12.75 15.90 23.34
N LEU A 84 11.62 15.46 22.78
CA LEU A 84 11.60 14.84 21.47
C LEU A 84 11.99 15.82 20.34
N GLY A 85 11.70 17.12 20.50
CA GLY A 85 12.11 18.15 19.55
C GLY A 85 13.63 18.35 19.55
N THR A 86 14.25 18.35 20.74
CA THR A 86 15.71 18.33 20.88
C THR A 86 16.31 17.05 20.29
N LEU A 87 15.66 15.90 20.47
CA LEU A 87 16.13 14.63 19.91
C LEU A 87 16.07 14.63 18.38
N ALA A 88 14.96 15.09 17.79
CA ALA A 88 14.81 15.24 16.34
C ALA A 88 15.85 16.19 15.75
N THR A 89 16.08 17.34 16.40
CA THR A 89 17.11 18.31 15.98
C THR A 89 18.51 17.69 16.04
N ARG A 90 18.83 16.95 17.10
CA ARG A 90 20.11 16.24 17.24
C ARG A 90 20.28 15.14 16.19
N VAL A 91 19.23 14.35 15.94
CA VAL A 91 19.24 13.32 14.90
C VAL A 91 19.44 13.94 13.53
N SER A 92 18.78 15.05 13.22
CA SER A 92 18.95 15.78 11.96
C SER A 92 20.39 16.29 11.81
N GLN A 93 20.96 16.88 12.86
CA GLN A 93 22.34 17.36 12.85
C GLN A 93 23.35 16.21 12.67
N LEU A 94 23.20 15.12 13.43
CA LEU A 94 24.03 13.93 13.29
C LEU A 94 23.87 13.26 11.92
N SER A 95 22.67 13.30 11.34
CA SER A 95 22.42 12.78 9.99
C SER A 95 23.15 13.59 8.93
N LYS A 96 23.23 14.92 9.08
CA LYS A 96 24.03 15.80 8.20
C LYS A 96 25.53 15.49 8.32
N GLU A 97 26.01 15.34 9.54
CA GLU A 97 27.41 14.98 9.80
C GLU A 97 27.76 13.60 9.22
N LEU A 98 26.87 12.61 9.39
CA LEU A 98 27.03 11.28 8.82
C LEU A 98 26.99 11.30 7.29
N ALA A 99 26.09 12.07 6.70
CA ALA A 99 25.99 12.23 5.25
C ALA A 99 27.28 12.84 4.68
N ALA A 100 27.81 13.89 5.30
CA ALA A 100 29.08 14.51 4.91
C ALA A 100 30.25 13.52 5.04
N ALA A 101 30.35 12.79 6.16
CA ALA A 101 31.40 11.80 6.37
C ALA A 101 31.36 10.66 5.35
N ARG A 102 30.16 10.17 5.01
CA ARG A 102 29.97 9.14 3.96
C ARG A 102 30.35 9.67 2.58
N TYR A 103 29.89 10.87 2.22
CA TYR A 103 30.28 11.49 0.96
C TYR A 103 31.80 11.58 0.82
N THR A 104 32.51 12.05 1.86
CA THR A 104 33.97 12.11 1.85
C THR A 104 34.60 10.71 1.69
N SER A 105 34.06 9.70 2.37
CA SER A 105 34.52 8.31 2.23
C SER A 105 34.35 7.79 0.80
N ASP A 106 33.18 8.00 0.20
CA ASP A 106 32.88 7.55 -1.17
C ASP A 106 33.75 8.29 -2.20
N TYR A 107 33.97 9.59 -2.00
CA TYR A 107 34.86 10.40 -2.82
C TYR A 107 36.31 9.92 -2.75
N LEU A 108 36.81 9.61 -1.54
CA LEU A 108 38.16 9.06 -1.36
C LEU A 108 38.31 7.68 -2.01
N GLN A 109 37.29 6.82 -1.95
CA GLN A 109 37.30 5.54 -2.66
C GLN A 109 37.38 5.74 -4.18
N GLN A 110 36.57 6.64 -4.72
CA GLN A 110 36.61 6.96 -6.15
C GLN A 110 37.98 7.50 -6.57
N LEU A 111 38.57 8.40 -5.78
CA LEU A 111 39.92 8.89 -6.04
C LEU A 111 40.97 7.78 -6.01
N LEU A 112 40.86 6.82 -5.09
CA LEU A 112 41.76 5.66 -5.04
C LEU A 112 41.62 4.80 -6.30
N ASP A 113 40.40 4.58 -6.78
CA ASP A 113 40.12 3.81 -7.99
C ASP A 113 40.64 4.53 -9.24
N GLU A 114 40.39 5.83 -9.39
CA GLU A 114 40.93 6.65 -10.48
C GLU A 114 42.46 6.71 -10.45
N THR A 115 43.06 6.83 -9.26
CA THR A 115 44.52 6.78 -9.09
C THR A 115 45.07 5.43 -9.55
N ARG A 116 44.42 4.34 -9.16
CA ARG A 116 44.81 2.99 -9.57
C ARG A 116 44.70 2.80 -11.08
N GLN A 117 43.65 3.32 -11.70
CA GLN A 117 43.48 3.27 -13.15
C GLN A 117 44.60 4.03 -13.87
N ARG A 118 44.85 5.29 -13.48
CA ARG A 118 45.91 6.12 -14.08
C ARG A 118 47.31 5.51 -13.86
N LEU A 119 47.56 4.90 -12.70
CA LEU A 119 48.79 4.14 -12.43
C LEU A 119 48.94 2.90 -13.33
N GLY A 120 47.83 2.27 -13.73
CA GLY A 120 47.83 1.17 -14.70
C GLY A 120 48.21 1.65 -16.11
N GLU A 121 47.63 2.76 -16.56
CA GLU A 121 47.91 3.37 -17.87
C GLU A 121 49.38 3.81 -17.99
N LEU A 122 49.97 4.30 -16.89
CA LEU A 122 51.39 4.65 -16.75
C LEU A 122 52.35 3.48 -16.97
N GLN A 123 51.93 2.22 -16.75
CA GLN A 123 52.79 1.04 -16.94
C GLN A 123 53.05 0.73 -18.43
N GLU A 124 52.25 1.27 -19.34
CA GLU A 124 52.33 1.00 -20.78
C GLU A 124 53.10 2.09 -21.57
N GLN A 125 53.52 3.18 -20.91
CA GLN A 125 54.10 4.35 -21.56
C GLN A 125 55.63 4.47 -21.46
N THR A 126 56.21 5.26 -22.39
CA THR A 126 57.67 5.33 -22.62
C THR A 126 58.40 6.37 -21.78
N ASP A 127 57.72 7.41 -21.25
CA ASP A 127 58.34 8.44 -20.39
C ASP A 127 57.55 8.68 -19.09
N PRO A 128 57.80 7.88 -18.04
CA PRO A 128 56.99 7.87 -16.82
C PRO A 128 57.13 9.12 -15.94
N ARG A 129 58.13 9.98 -16.16
CA ARG A 129 58.42 11.10 -15.23
C ARG A 129 57.45 12.26 -15.33
N GLU A 130 57.08 12.66 -16.55
CA GLU A 130 56.19 13.81 -16.76
C GLU A 130 54.76 13.47 -16.33
N GLU A 131 54.29 12.27 -16.65
CA GLU A 131 52.98 11.77 -16.24
C GLU A 131 52.88 11.54 -14.72
N LEU A 132 53.95 11.07 -14.06
CA LEU A 132 53.99 10.98 -12.58
C LEU A 132 53.85 12.36 -11.91
N GLN A 133 54.45 13.41 -12.49
CA GLN A 133 54.27 14.78 -11.98
C GLN A 133 52.85 15.29 -12.18
N GLN A 134 52.23 15.00 -13.33
CA GLN A 134 50.83 15.34 -13.59
C GLN A 134 49.87 14.60 -12.65
N LEU A 135 50.10 13.30 -12.42
CA LEU A 135 49.32 12.50 -11.47
C LEU A 135 49.43 13.08 -10.05
N THR A 136 50.65 13.42 -9.61
CA THR A 136 50.88 14.01 -8.28
C THR A 136 50.16 15.35 -8.13
N GLY A 137 50.24 16.23 -9.15
CA GLY A 137 49.57 17.52 -9.14
C GLY A 137 48.03 17.42 -9.18
N TRP A 138 47.50 16.45 -9.93
CA TRP A 138 46.08 16.12 -9.91
C TRP A 138 45.63 15.61 -8.54
N LEU A 139 46.38 14.68 -7.94
CA LEU A 139 46.06 14.07 -6.65
C LEU A 139 46.09 15.10 -5.51
N ASP A 140 47.08 16.00 -5.50
CA ASP A 140 47.16 17.12 -4.55
C ASP A 140 45.97 18.08 -4.68
N THR A 141 45.48 18.29 -5.91
CA THR A 141 44.32 19.15 -6.17
C THR A 141 43.03 18.46 -5.71
N ALA A 142 42.89 17.16 -6.01
CA ALA A 142 41.74 16.36 -5.63
C ALA A 142 41.64 16.15 -4.10
N LEU A 143 42.76 15.92 -3.42
CA LEU A 143 42.80 15.82 -1.95
C LEU A 143 42.47 17.15 -1.26
N LYS A 144 42.81 18.30 -1.86
CA LYS A 144 42.38 19.62 -1.36
C LYS A 144 40.86 19.79 -1.51
N GLN A 145 40.28 19.33 -2.61
CA GLN A 145 38.83 19.33 -2.80
C GLN A 145 38.12 18.36 -1.83
N ALA A 146 38.75 17.25 -1.44
CA ALA A 146 38.20 16.33 -0.43
C ALA A 146 38.03 16.98 0.97
N GLY A 147 38.85 17.99 1.30
CA GLY A 147 38.85 18.66 2.59
C GLY A 147 37.73 19.68 2.79
N GLU A 148 37.08 20.11 1.70
CA GLU A 148 35.86 20.91 1.72
C GLU A 148 34.72 20.02 1.19
N PRO A 149 34.03 19.26 2.06
CA PRO A 149 32.87 18.52 1.61
C PRO A 149 31.89 19.52 0.98
N PRO A 150 31.40 19.29 -0.26
CA PRO A 150 30.30 20.07 -0.78
C PRO A 150 29.17 20.04 0.23
N SER A 151 28.36 21.11 0.30
CA SER A 151 27.17 21.11 1.14
C SER A 151 26.43 19.79 0.90
N PRO A 152 26.20 18.95 1.93
CA PRO A 152 25.71 17.60 1.71
C PRO A 152 24.46 17.67 0.85
N ASP A 153 24.48 16.92 -0.24
CA ASP A 153 23.39 16.89 -1.21
C ASP A 153 22.06 16.74 -0.46
N GLN A 154 21.10 17.60 -0.78
CA GLN A 154 19.87 17.74 0.02
C GLN A 154 19.12 16.40 0.06
N LEU A 155 19.17 15.65 -1.04
CA LEU A 155 18.61 14.31 -1.16
C LEU A 155 19.36 13.29 -0.28
N LEU A 156 20.69 13.38 -0.17
CA LEU A 156 21.47 12.48 0.69
C LEU A 156 21.15 12.70 2.18
N THR A 157 20.99 13.96 2.59
CA THR A 157 20.58 14.33 3.95
C THR A 157 19.16 13.85 4.24
N ARG A 158 18.22 14.06 3.31
CA ARG A 158 16.82 13.63 3.43
C ARG A 158 16.72 12.10 3.48
N ASP A 159 17.47 11.39 2.64
CA ASP A 159 17.50 9.93 2.66
C ASP A 159 18.03 9.36 3.99
N THR A 160 19.08 9.98 4.52
CA THR A 160 19.68 9.57 5.81
C THR A 160 18.68 9.79 6.95
N LEU A 161 17.97 10.91 6.96
CA LEU A 161 16.94 11.20 7.94
C LEU A 161 15.73 10.25 7.80
N LEU A 162 15.27 9.97 6.57
CA LEU A 162 14.18 9.02 6.33
C LEU A 162 14.54 7.61 6.79
N ARG A 163 15.78 7.15 6.57
CA ARG A 163 16.30 5.86 7.08
C ARG A 163 16.20 5.72 8.61
N VAL A 164 16.27 6.83 9.34
CA VAL A 164 16.17 6.82 10.82
C VAL A 164 14.71 6.75 11.28
N ILE A 165 13.78 7.26 10.49
CA ILE A 165 12.35 7.38 10.88
C ILE A 165 11.50 6.24 10.27
N LEU A 166 11.89 5.76 9.09
CA LEU A 166 11.15 4.82 8.25
C LEU A 166 12.09 3.72 7.77
N ALA A 167 11.79 2.50 8.18
CA ALA A 167 12.44 1.31 7.65
C ALA A 167 11.62 0.78 6.46
N GLN A 168 12.29 0.49 5.34
CA GLN A 168 11.65 -0.17 4.21
C GLN A 168 11.67 -1.69 4.41
N VAL A 169 10.53 -2.35 4.16
CA VAL A 169 10.42 -3.81 4.17
C VAL A 169 10.17 -4.28 2.75
N HIS A 170 10.94 -5.28 2.31
CA HIS A 170 10.73 -5.98 1.05
C HIS A 170 10.34 -7.43 1.34
N ILE A 171 9.23 -7.90 0.76
CA ILE A 171 8.73 -9.27 0.93
C ILE A 171 9.13 -10.14 -0.25
N MET A 172 9.69 -11.30 0.04
CA MET A 172 10.00 -12.35 -0.92
C MET A 172 9.04 -13.53 -0.74
N PRO A 173 8.57 -14.17 -1.83
CA PRO A 173 8.95 -13.95 -3.23
C PRO A 173 8.10 -12.91 -3.99
N SER A 174 7.10 -12.29 -3.36
CA SER A 174 6.15 -11.41 -4.04
C SER A 174 6.76 -10.12 -4.61
N GLY A 175 7.86 -9.64 -4.02
CA GLY A 175 8.49 -8.37 -4.35
C GLY A 175 7.79 -7.15 -3.77
N HIS A 176 6.77 -7.33 -2.92
CA HIS A 176 6.04 -6.21 -2.32
C HIS A 176 6.93 -5.38 -1.40
N GLU A 177 6.78 -4.06 -1.47
CA GLU A 177 7.53 -3.10 -0.67
C GLU A 177 6.58 -2.22 0.13
N PHE A 178 6.90 -2.00 1.40
CA PHE A 178 6.19 -1.07 2.25
C PHE A 178 7.11 -0.44 3.29
N PHE A 179 6.63 0.63 3.94
CA PHE A 179 7.39 1.32 4.99
C PHE A 179 6.80 1.02 6.36
N VAL A 180 7.67 0.78 7.34
CA VAL A 180 7.30 0.67 8.76
C VAL A 180 7.48 2.03 9.41
N GLU A 181 6.36 2.62 9.86
CA GLU A 181 6.37 3.92 10.52
C GLU A 181 6.38 3.78 12.05
N GLY A 182 7.30 4.50 12.71
CA GLY A 182 7.36 4.60 14.17
C GLY A 182 7.56 3.26 14.88
N ASN A 183 6.61 2.90 15.76
CA ASN A 183 6.64 1.65 16.54
C ASN A 183 5.63 0.60 16.04
N ASN A 184 5.16 0.72 14.79
CA ASN A 184 4.26 -0.27 14.22
C ASN A 184 4.98 -1.62 14.07
N SER A 185 4.22 -2.71 14.22
CA SER A 185 4.72 -4.04 13.87
C SER A 185 4.88 -4.14 12.36
N ILE A 186 5.75 -5.03 11.90
CA ILE A 186 5.89 -5.33 10.46
C ILE A 186 4.53 -5.78 9.89
N LEU A 187 3.76 -6.57 10.65
CA LEU A 187 2.41 -6.99 10.24
C LEU A 187 1.46 -5.80 10.07
N ASP A 188 1.36 -4.90 11.06
CA ASP A 188 0.44 -3.76 10.97
C ASP A 188 0.82 -2.84 9.79
N ALA A 189 2.12 -2.66 9.53
CA ALA A 189 2.62 -1.88 8.40
C ALA A 189 2.32 -2.56 7.05
N ALA A 190 2.49 -3.88 6.96
CA ALA A 190 2.17 -4.66 5.77
C ALA A 190 0.68 -4.55 5.42
N LEU A 191 -0.19 -4.81 6.40
CA LEU A 191 -1.65 -4.74 6.20
C LEU A 191 -2.08 -3.33 5.80
N SER A 192 -1.55 -2.29 6.47
CA SER A 192 -1.88 -0.89 6.13
C SER A 192 -1.44 -0.52 4.71
N ALA A 193 -0.41 -1.17 4.18
CA ALA A 193 0.05 -1.03 2.80
C ALA A 193 -0.69 -1.96 1.81
N GLY A 194 -1.72 -2.69 2.25
CA GLY A 194 -2.47 -3.64 1.42
C GLY A 194 -1.80 -5.01 1.23
N VAL A 195 -0.66 -5.26 1.85
CA VAL A 195 0.06 -6.54 1.75
C VAL A 195 -0.59 -7.56 2.68
N ALA A 196 -1.27 -8.55 2.11
CA ALA A 196 -2.04 -9.55 2.85
C ALA A 196 -1.15 -10.69 3.40
N LEU A 197 -0.23 -10.35 4.30
CA LEU A 197 0.57 -11.34 5.03
C LEU A 197 -0.31 -12.37 5.75
N ASN A 198 0.21 -13.58 5.94
CA ASN A 198 -0.45 -14.57 6.76
C ASN A 198 -0.47 -14.16 8.24
N TYR A 199 -1.63 -14.22 8.89
CA TYR A 199 -1.77 -13.96 10.34
C TYR A 199 -3.10 -14.52 10.87
N GLY A 200 -3.28 -14.46 12.19
CA GLY A 200 -4.57 -14.77 12.84
C GLY A 200 -4.85 -13.86 14.03
N CYS A 201 -4.06 -13.99 15.10
CA CYS A 201 -4.31 -13.26 16.35
C CYS A 201 -3.80 -11.80 16.39
N SER A 202 -2.81 -11.45 15.56
CA SER A 202 -2.08 -10.16 15.57
C SER A 202 -1.40 -9.76 16.90
N ASN A 203 -1.30 -10.68 17.88
CA ASN A 203 -0.77 -10.40 19.22
C ASN A 203 0.33 -11.38 19.69
N GLY A 204 0.81 -12.25 18.80
CA GLY A 204 1.92 -13.16 19.08
C GLY A 204 1.53 -14.55 19.62
N ASN A 205 0.24 -14.90 19.66
CA ASN A 205 -0.20 -16.17 20.25
C ASN A 205 -0.27 -17.33 19.24
N CYS A 206 -0.62 -17.06 17.98
CA CYS A 206 -0.94 -18.12 17.00
C CYS A 206 0.24 -18.61 16.14
N GLY A 207 1.33 -17.84 16.03
CA GLY A 207 2.45 -18.18 15.14
C GLY A 207 2.20 -18.04 13.62
N LYS A 208 0.97 -17.78 13.15
CA LYS A 208 0.64 -17.69 11.71
C LYS A 208 1.40 -16.57 10.96
N CYS A 209 1.78 -15.49 11.66
CA CYS A 209 2.57 -14.38 11.08
C CYS A 209 4.08 -14.60 11.10
N LYS A 210 4.50 -15.86 11.05
CA LYS A 210 5.91 -16.23 11.03
C LYS A 210 6.52 -15.83 9.68
N ALA A 211 7.65 -15.14 9.75
CA ALA A 211 8.44 -14.71 8.59
C ALA A 211 9.92 -14.97 8.86
N ARG A 212 10.72 -15.17 7.81
CA ARG A 212 12.17 -15.38 7.92
C ARG A 212 12.92 -14.12 7.52
N LEU A 213 13.80 -13.64 8.38
CA LEU A 213 14.67 -12.51 8.09
C LEU A 213 15.80 -12.94 7.15
N ILE A 214 15.87 -12.33 5.97
CA ILE A 214 16.91 -12.56 4.97
C ILE A 214 18.06 -11.58 5.18
N SER A 215 17.74 -10.30 5.38
CA SER A 215 18.72 -9.24 5.61
C SER A 215 18.12 -8.09 6.41
N GLY A 216 19.00 -7.35 7.10
CA GLY A 216 18.65 -6.21 7.94
C GLY A 216 18.47 -6.59 9.41
N GLU A 217 17.97 -5.66 10.21
CA GLU A 217 17.78 -5.82 11.65
C GLU A 217 16.34 -5.54 12.07
N VAL A 218 15.87 -6.35 13.02
CA VAL A 218 14.53 -6.24 13.60
C VAL A 218 14.62 -6.13 15.12
N ARG A 219 13.60 -5.54 15.73
CA ARG A 219 13.48 -5.42 17.19
C ARG A 219 12.14 -5.93 17.65
N LYS A 220 12.15 -6.80 18.66
CA LYS A 220 10.95 -7.22 19.38
C LYS A 220 10.32 -6.02 20.11
N ILE A 221 9.06 -5.73 19.82
CA ILE A 221 8.31 -4.61 20.41
C ILE A 221 7.24 -5.07 21.41
N ARG A 222 6.89 -6.36 21.39
CA ARG A 222 5.88 -6.95 22.28
C ARG A 222 6.28 -8.38 22.63
N ASP A 223 5.98 -8.77 23.86
CA ASP A 223 6.07 -10.17 24.25
C ASP A 223 5.02 -11.01 23.56
N HIS A 224 5.33 -12.29 23.39
CA HIS A 224 4.50 -13.27 22.73
C HIS A 224 4.68 -14.61 23.42
N GLU A 225 3.61 -15.39 23.48
CA GLU A 225 3.62 -16.71 24.12
C GLU A 225 3.99 -17.83 23.13
N TYR A 226 3.88 -17.56 21.82
CA TYR A 226 4.26 -18.54 20.81
C TYR A 226 5.76 -18.80 20.84
N THR A 227 6.16 -20.06 21.02
CA THR A 227 7.57 -20.45 21.05
C THR A 227 8.02 -20.91 19.67
N LEU A 228 8.94 -20.16 19.08
CA LEU A 228 9.68 -20.60 17.89
C LEU A 228 10.69 -21.68 18.31
N GLY A 229 10.78 -22.77 17.55
CA GLY A 229 11.75 -23.83 17.82
C GLY A 229 13.19 -23.32 17.68
N GLU A 230 14.15 -23.98 18.33
CA GLU A 230 15.58 -23.58 18.26
C GLU A 230 16.10 -23.54 16.82
N ALA A 231 15.69 -24.49 15.97
CA ALA A 231 16.04 -24.50 14.55
C ALA A 231 15.47 -23.28 13.81
N GLU A 232 14.25 -22.87 14.12
CA GLU A 232 13.59 -21.72 13.49
C GLU A 232 14.26 -20.41 13.91
N GLN A 233 14.60 -20.27 15.20
CA GLN A 233 15.34 -19.12 15.70
C GLN A 233 16.72 -19.01 15.03
N ASN A 234 17.44 -20.13 14.89
CA ASN A 234 18.73 -20.19 14.22
C ASN A 234 18.65 -19.85 12.71
N GLN A 235 17.49 -20.09 12.09
CA GLN A 235 17.23 -19.74 10.68
C GLN A 235 16.73 -18.30 10.51
N GLY A 236 16.60 -17.53 11.60
CA GLY A 236 16.17 -16.13 11.56
C GLY A 236 14.66 -15.94 11.46
N TYR A 237 13.86 -16.94 11.87
CA TYR A 237 12.41 -16.76 11.94
C TYR A 237 12.00 -15.82 13.07
N LEU A 238 10.98 -15.02 12.79
CA LEU A 238 10.38 -14.05 13.69
C LEU A 238 8.86 -14.01 13.51
N LEU A 239 8.16 -13.39 14.46
CA LEU A 239 6.73 -13.07 14.31
C LEU A 239 6.59 -11.63 13.86
N ALA A 240 6.01 -11.40 12.67
CA ALA A 240 5.85 -10.07 12.09
C ALA A 240 4.96 -9.16 12.96
N CYS A 241 4.01 -9.72 13.73
CA CYS A 241 3.16 -8.95 14.64
C CYS A 241 3.86 -8.46 15.92
N SER A 242 5.00 -9.05 16.28
CA SER A 242 5.71 -8.77 17.52
C SER A 242 7.06 -8.08 17.30
N ASN A 243 7.46 -7.90 16.04
CA ASN A 243 8.72 -7.28 15.66
C ASN A 243 8.48 -6.05 14.77
N THR A 244 9.35 -5.07 14.90
CA THR A 244 9.45 -3.88 14.04
C THR A 244 10.80 -3.89 13.31
N ALA A 245 10.88 -3.23 12.17
CA ALA A 245 12.13 -3.10 11.41
C ALA A 245 13.00 -1.96 11.99
N VAL A 246 14.28 -2.23 12.21
CA VAL A 246 15.26 -1.25 12.71
C VAL A 246 16.04 -0.63 11.55
N THR A 247 16.33 -1.44 10.54
CA THR A 247 16.91 -1.02 9.26
C THR A 247 15.93 -1.37 8.14
N ASP A 248 16.29 -1.04 6.89
CA ASP A 248 15.63 -1.69 5.76
C ASP A 248 15.82 -3.22 5.90
N VAL A 249 14.76 -3.99 5.71
CA VAL A 249 14.76 -5.45 5.90
C VAL A 249 14.17 -6.16 4.68
N VAL A 250 14.71 -7.35 4.41
CA VAL A 250 14.15 -8.29 3.43
C VAL A 250 13.62 -9.48 4.21
N LEU A 251 12.34 -9.80 4.03
CA LEU A 251 11.67 -10.90 4.70
C LEU A 251 11.14 -11.89 3.68
N GLU A 252 11.32 -13.18 3.95
CA GLU A 252 10.54 -14.23 3.29
C GLU A 252 9.30 -14.51 4.14
N ALA A 253 8.13 -14.30 3.56
CA ALA A 253 6.85 -14.43 4.25
C ALA A 253 5.76 -14.94 3.31
N GLU A 254 4.80 -15.67 3.88
CA GLU A 254 3.62 -16.12 3.15
C GLU A 254 2.58 -15.00 3.09
N GLU A 255 2.01 -14.82 1.91
CA GLU A 255 0.89 -13.92 1.65
C GLU A 255 -0.31 -14.76 1.19
N ALA A 256 -1.52 -14.38 1.59
CA ALA A 256 -2.71 -14.88 0.91
C ALA A 256 -2.76 -14.23 -0.46
N LEU A 257 -2.79 -15.01 -1.53
CA LEU A 257 -2.94 -14.55 -2.91
C LEU A 257 -4.35 -14.82 -3.42
N ASP A 258 -4.91 -15.97 -3.04
CA ASP A 258 -6.20 -16.47 -3.49
C ASP A 258 -7.18 -16.66 -2.33
N GLU A 259 -8.45 -16.90 -2.67
CA GLU A 259 -9.53 -17.16 -1.71
C GLU A 259 -9.29 -18.40 -0.82
N GLU A 260 -8.56 -19.39 -1.32
CA GLU A 260 -8.27 -20.64 -0.60
C GLU A 260 -7.21 -20.43 0.49
N ASP A 261 -6.46 -19.32 0.46
CA ASP A 261 -5.38 -19.02 1.40
C ASP A 261 -5.89 -18.46 2.74
N ILE A 262 -7.18 -18.13 2.81
CA ILE A 262 -7.83 -17.59 4.01
C ILE A 262 -9.00 -18.50 4.40
N GLU A 263 -8.81 -19.21 5.51
CA GLU A 263 -9.86 -20.02 6.12
C GLU A 263 -11.00 -19.14 6.65
N GLU A 264 -12.21 -19.69 6.70
CA GLU A 264 -13.34 -19.06 7.38
C GLU A 264 -13.04 -18.90 8.89
N GLN A 265 -13.43 -17.75 9.42
CA GLN A 265 -13.19 -17.30 10.78
C GLN A 265 -14.51 -16.78 11.37
N ASP A 266 -14.72 -17.07 12.66
CA ASP A 266 -15.76 -16.43 13.46
C ASP A 266 -15.14 -15.28 14.26
N VAL A 267 -15.55 -14.07 13.94
CA VAL A 267 -14.98 -12.84 14.49
C VAL A 267 -16.06 -12.02 15.19
N PRO A 268 -15.96 -11.82 16.52
CA PRO A 268 -16.88 -10.95 17.23
C PRO A 268 -16.59 -9.49 16.90
N ALA A 269 -17.63 -8.74 16.54
CA ALA A 269 -17.58 -7.33 16.25
C ALA A 269 -18.70 -6.57 16.96
N TYR A 270 -18.56 -5.25 17.02
CA TYR A 270 -19.55 -4.37 17.60
C TYR A 270 -19.93 -3.26 16.63
N VAL A 271 -21.20 -2.86 16.65
CA VAL A 271 -21.69 -1.74 15.84
C VAL A 271 -21.01 -0.45 16.29
N LYS A 272 -20.13 0.10 15.46
CA LYS A 272 -19.46 1.38 15.71
C LYS A 272 -20.37 2.55 15.32
N LYS A 273 -21.01 2.44 14.16
CA LYS A 273 -21.89 3.49 13.61
C LYS A 273 -22.83 2.90 12.56
N VAL A 274 -24.07 3.38 12.54
CA VAL A 274 -25.00 3.17 11.42
C VAL A 274 -25.35 4.52 10.82
N THR A 275 -25.24 4.62 9.50
CA THR A 275 -25.60 5.83 8.73
C THR A 275 -26.69 5.47 7.73
N TYR A 276 -27.92 5.89 8.02
CA TYR A 276 -29.05 5.71 7.12
C TYR A 276 -28.97 6.73 5.98
N LEU A 277 -28.85 6.26 4.75
CA LEU A 277 -28.81 7.10 3.55
C LEU A 277 -30.22 7.32 2.99
N SER A 278 -31.11 6.35 3.20
CA SER A 278 -32.54 6.41 2.91
C SER A 278 -33.29 5.39 3.78
N ASP A 279 -34.61 5.33 3.66
CA ASP A 279 -35.43 4.29 4.32
C ASP A 279 -35.15 2.86 3.79
N ALA A 280 -34.40 2.74 2.69
CA ALA A 280 -34.07 1.47 2.03
C ALA A 280 -32.58 1.12 2.05
N LEU A 281 -31.69 2.01 2.52
CA LEU A 281 -30.24 1.76 2.48
C LEU A 281 -29.52 2.37 3.69
N ALA A 282 -28.70 1.56 4.34
CA ALA A 282 -27.85 1.95 5.46
C ALA A 282 -26.39 1.53 5.23
N ILE A 283 -25.46 2.38 5.68
CA ILE A 283 -24.05 2.03 5.82
C ILE A 283 -23.80 1.67 7.28
N VAL A 284 -23.42 0.42 7.52
CA VAL A 284 -23.09 -0.10 8.85
C VAL A 284 -21.58 -0.23 8.97
N SER A 285 -21.02 0.40 10.00
CA SER A 285 -19.61 0.25 10.37
C SER A 285 -19.50 -0.61 11.62
N LEU A 286 -18.77 -1.71 11.51
CA LEU A 286 -18.46 -2.62 12.60
C LEU A 286 -17.00 -2.46 13.02
N ASN A 287 -16.71 -2.71 14.29
CA ASN A 287 -15.35 -2.73 14.80
C ASN A 287 -15.08 -4.09 15.46
N THR A 288 -14.06 -4.80 14.97
CA THR A 288 -13.66 -6.07 15.59
C THR A 288 -12.87 -5.83 16.88
N VAL A 289 -12.80 -6.86 17.72
CA VAL A 289 -11.95 -6.84 18.91
C VAL A 289 -10.47 -6.92 18.54
N ARG A 290 -9.59 -6.33 19.36
CA ARG A 290 -8.14 -6.29 19.05
C ARG A 290 -7.50 -7.67 18.91
N SER A 291 -8.04 -8.69 19.57
CA SER A 291 -7.52 -10.06 19.57
C SER A 291 -8.03 -10.93 18.42
N HIS A 292 -9.10 -10.51 17.75
CA HIS A 292 -9.75 -11.25 16.66
C HIS A 292 -10.03 -10.25 15.55
N ARG A 293 -9.15 -10.21 14.57
CA ARG A 293 -9.27 -9.36 13.39
C ARG A 293 -9.76 -10.22 12.24
N LEU A 294 -10.52 -9.63 11.33
CA LEU A 294 -11.00 -10.37 10.16
C LEU A 294 -9.93 -10.31 9.08
N ARG A 295 -9.30 -11.44 8.78
CA ARG A 295 -8.44 -11.57 7.60
C ARG A 295 -9.35 -11.82 6.38
N PHE A 296 -9.27 -11.00 5.35
CA PHE A 296 -10.04 -11.13 4.11
C PHE A 296 -9.34 -10.49 2.92
N LEU A 297 -9.77 -10.82 1.70
CA LEU A 297 -9.40 -10.15 0.46
C LEU A 297 -10.50 -9.19 0.02
N SER A 298 -10.10 -8.05 -0.55
CA SER A 298 -11.03 -7.03 -1.06
C SER A 298 -12.04 -7.63 -2.04
N GLY A 299 -13.31 -7.28 -1.89
CA GLY A 299 -14.41 -7.79 -2.71
C GLY A 299 -15.11 -9.04 -2.18
N GLN A 300 -14.57 -9.68 -1.13
CA GLN A 300 -15.22 -10.80 -0.44
C GLN A 300 -16.45 -10.38 0.39
N LYS A 301 -17.24 -11.36 0.78
CA LYS A 301 -18.43 -11.24 1.64
C LYS A 301 -18.29 -12.03 2.92
N VAL A 302 -19.18 -11.75 3.87
CA VAL A 302 -19.28 -12.44 5.17
C VAL A 302 -20.74 -12.64 5.52
N LEU A 303 -21.00 -13.61 6.39
CA LEU A 303 -22.26 -13.74 7.08
C LEU A 303 -22.23 -12.87 8.34
N LEU A 304 -23.23 -11.99 8.49
CA LEU A 304 -23.43 -11.21 9.70
C LEU A 304 -24.59 -11.79 10.48
N SER A 305 -24.39 -12.02 11.78
CA SER A 305 -25.40 -12.62 12.67
C SER A 305 -25.61 -11.75 13.91
N ASN A 306 -26.88 -11.55 14.32
CA ASN A 306 -27.23 -10.87 15.57
C ASN A 306 -27.41 -11.88 16.73
N GLU A 307 -27.57 -11.40 17.97
CA GLU A 307 -27.79 -12.27 19.14
C GLU A 307 -29.09 -13.10 19.07
N SER A 308 -30.07 -12.67 18.26
CA SER A 308 -31.34 -13.38 18.09
C SER A 308 -31.23 -14.56 17.12
N GLY A 309 -30.09 -14.70 16.42
CA GLY A 309 -29.84 -15.74 15.42
C GLY A 309 -30.25 -15.35 13.99
N ASP A 310 -30.74 -14.12 13.79
CA ASP A 310 -30.97 -13.60 12.44
C ASP A 310 -29.63 -13.38 11.76
N HIS A 311 -29.51 -13.83 10.51
CA HIS A 311 -28.27 -13.74 9.76
C HIS A 311 -28.51 -13.46 8.29
N SER A 312 -27.61 -12.72 7.66
CA SER A 312 -27.60 -12.54 6.20
C SER A 312 -26.20 -12.23 5.69
N SER A 313 -25.98 -12.48 4.39
CA SER A 313 -24.68 -12.33 3.73
C SER A 313 -24.50 -10.93 3.16
N TYR A 314 -23.39 -10.28 3.47
CA TYR A 314 -23.08 -8.94 2.97
C TYR A 314 -21.63 -8.84 2.49
N TYR A 315 -21.42 -8.09 1.40
CA TYR A 315 -20.09 -7.76 0.92
C TYR A 315 -19.38 -6.80 1.87
N ILE A 316 -18.10 -7.04 2.12
CA ILE A 316 -17.25 -6.11 2.87
C ILE A 316 -16.92 -4.95 1.94
N ALA A 317 -17.38 -3.74 2.30
CA ALA A 317 -17.22 -2.54 1.50
C ALA A 317 -15.95 -1.72 1.84
N SER A 318 -15.25 -2.07 2.92
CA SER A 318 -13.99 -1.43 3.32
C SER A 318 -12.77 -2.13 2.72
N CYS A 319 -11.64 -1.43 2.61
CA CYS A 319 -10.36 -2.06 2.28
C CYS A 319 -9.94 -3.08 3.36
N PRO A 320 -9.36 -4.25 2.99
CA PRO A 320 -8.64 -5.14 3.92
C PRO A 320 -7.43 -4.48 4.61
N CYS A 321 -7.04 -3.29 4.17
CA CYS A 321 -6.02 -2.45 4.77
C CYS A 321 -6.31 -2.11 6.25
N ASP A 322 -7.60 -2.03 6.62
CA ASP A 322 -8.07 -1.89 8.01
C ASP A 322 -8.93 -3.11 8.37
N ASP A 323 -8.27 -4.11 8.92
CA ASP A 323 -8.85 -5.40 9.31
C ASP A 323 -9.70 -5.36 10.60
N ARG A 324 -9.92 -4.15 11.13
CA ARG A 324 -10.72 -3.92 12.34
C ARG A 324 -11.96 -3.09 12.07
N SER A 325 -11.85 -2.05 11.26
CA SER A 325 -12.97 -1.15 10.93
C SER A 325 -13.66 -1.59 9.64
N LEU A 326 -14.61 -2.51 9.77
CA LEU A 326 -15.34 -3.07 8.63
C LEU A 326 -16.55 -2.22 8.25
N GLN A 327 -16.83 -2.08 6.96
CA GLN A 327 -18.00 -1.36 6.45
C GLN A 327 -18.88 -2.26 5.58
N PHE A 328 -20.19 -2.13 5.71
CA PHE A 328 -21.20 -2.90 4.97
C PHE A 328 -22.28 -1.96 4.45
N HIS A 329 -22.79 -2.22 3.24
CA HIS A 329 -23.91 -1.49 2.67
C HIS A 329 -25.14 -2.43 2.69
N ILE A 330 -26.11 -2.11 3.54
CA ILE A 330 -27.26 -2.98 3.85
C ILE A 330 -28.52 -2.37 3.25
N VAL A 331 -29.15 -3.12 2.34
CA VAL A 331 -30.46 -2.80 1.76
C VAL A 331 -31.54 -3.32 2.70
N ARG A 332 -32.64 -2.57 2.81
CA ARG A 332 -33.84 -3.04 3.50
C ARG A 332 -34.66 -3.91 2.55
N ASP A 333 -34.61 -5.22 2.77
CA ASP A 333 -35.24 -6.26 1.93
C ASP A 333 -36.35 -7.04 2.66
N ASN A 334 -36.73 -6.59 3.86
CA ASN A 334 -37.64 -7.27 4.80
C ASN A 334 -37.10 -8.60 5.37
N GLU A 335 -35.82 -8.92 5.16
CA GLU A 335 -35.19 -10.03 5.89
C GLU A 335 -35.01 -9.67 7.37
N PRO A 336 -35.07 -10.66 8.29
CA PRO A 336 -35.02 -10.40 9.74
C PRO A 336 -33.79 -9.58 10.16
N PHE A 337 -32.63 -9.85 9.56
CA PHE A 337 -31.41 -9.12 9.87
C PHE A 337 -31.44 -7.67 9.37
N SER A 338 -31.92 -7.41 8.14
CA SER A 338 -32.00 -6.04 7.63
C SER A 338 -33.03 -5.24 8.45
N GLU A 339 -34.18 -5.81 8.80
CA GLU A 339 -35.16 -5.17 9.68
C GLU A 339 -34.61 -4.89 11.09
N TYR A 340 -33.77 -5.77 11.63
CA TYR A 340 -33.04 -5.51 12.87
C TYR A 340 -32.14 -4.27 12.74
N ILE A 341 -31.38 -4.16 11.63
CA ILE A 341 -30.53 -2.99 11.35
C ILE A 341 -31.35 -1.70 11.23
N PHE A 342 -32.53 -1.72 10.61
CA PHE A 342 -33.31 -0.48 10.40
C PHE A 342 -34.15 -0.05 11.61
N ASN A 343 -34.59 -0.98 12.46
CA ASN A 343 -35.54 -0.66 13.53
C ASN A 343 -34.97 -0.77 14.95
N GLN A 344 -33.96 -1.62 15.18
CA GLN A 344 -33.58 -2.06 16.53
C GLN A 344 -32.11 -1.81 16.89
N VAL A 345 -31.21 -1.80 15.90
CA VAL A 345 -29.76 -1.73 16.13
C VAL A 345 -29.33 -0.46 16.87
N LYS A 346 -28.38 -0.63 17.79
CA LYS A 346 -27.74 0.45 18.53
C LYS A 346 -26.22 0.36 18.44
N THR A 347 -25.56 1.48 18.71
CA THR A 347 -24.10 1.49 18.87
C THR A 347 -23.69 0.55 20.01
N ASN A 348 -22.60 -0.18 19.79
CA ASN A 348 -22.07 -1.26 20.62
C ASN A 348 -22.90 -2.55 20.66
N ASP A 349 -23.95 -2.69 19.84
CA ASP A 349 -24.60 -3.98 19.71
C ASP A 349 -23.61 -5.01 19.15
N PRO A 350 -23.56 -6.24 19.70
CA PRO A 350 -22.69 -7.28 19.22
C PRO A 350 -23.22 -7.90 17.93
N ILE A 351 -22.31 -8.10 16.98
CA ILE A 351 -22.55 -8.77 15.71
C ILE A 351 -21.44 -9.81 15.53
N GLU A 352 -21.84 -11.04 15.25
CA GLU A 352 -20.90 -12.10 14.89
C GLU A 352 -20.68 -12.09 13.38
N ILE A 353 -19.42 -12.19 12.97
CA ILE A 353 -19.01 -12.21 11.56
C ILE A 353 -18.42 -13.57 11.26
N THR A 354 -19.01 -14.30 10.31
CA THR A 354 -18.47 -15.58 9.81
C THR A 354 -18.01 -15.41 8.37
N GLY A 355 -16.72 -15.65 8.10
CA GLY A 355 -16.13 -15.57 6.77
C GLY A 355 -14.61 -15.39 6.81
N PRO A 356 -13.95 -15.03 5.69
CA PRO A 356 -14.54 -14.50 4.47
C PRO A 356 -15.01 -15.57 3.49
N GLN A 357 -15.86 -15.16 2.55
CA GLN A 357 -16.36 -15.99 1.46
C GLN A 357 -16.32 -15.22 0.14
N GLY A 358 -16.31 -15.96 -0.98
CA GLY A 358 -16.46 -15.42 -2.32
C GLY A 358 -15.15 -15.31 -3.08
N HIS A 359 -15.29 -15.30 -4.40
CA HIS A 359 -14.21 -15.41 -5.39
C HIS A 359 -13.94 -14.08 -6.13
N PHE A 360 -14.72 -13.04 -5.83
CA PHE A 360 -14.61 -11.74 -6.45
C PHE A 360 -13.51 -10.91 -5.78
N ILE A 361 -12.26 -11.29 -6.05
CA ILE A 361 -11.07 -10.71 -5.41
C ILE A 361 -10.24 -9.86 -6.38
N LEU A 362 -9.56 -8.85 -5.83
CA LEU A 362 -8.61 -8.04 -6.58
C LEU A 362 -7.40 -8.89 -6.95
N GLN A 363 -7.06 -8.95 -8.23
CA GLN A 363 -5.89 -9.69 -8.70
C GLN A 363 -4.66 -8.80 -8.58
N ARG A 364 -3.55 -9.34 -8.08
CA ARG A 364 -2.37 -8.56 -7.73
C ARG A 364 -1.39 -8.31 -8.89
N ASN A 365 -1.50 -9.06 -9.97
CA ASN A 365 -0.62 -8.93 -11.15
C ASN A 365 -1.25 -8.07 -12.26
N ILE A 366 -1.93 -6.98 -11.89
CA ILE A 366 -2.58 -6.11 -12.86
C ILE A 366 -1.75 -4.83 -13.05
N ASP A 367 -0.61 -4.91 -13.73
CA ASP A 367 0.08 -3.72 -14.30
C ASP A 367 -0.69 -3.18 -15.52
N LYS A 368 -2.03 -3.20 -15.45
CA LYS A 368 -2.91 -2.97 -16.59
C LYS A 368 -4.04 -2.02 -16.22
N PRO A 369 -4.55 -1.23 -17.19
CA PRO A 369 -5.75 -0.44 -17.00
C PRO A 369 -6.93 -1.31 -16.55
N THR A 370 -7.62 -0.85 -15.50
CA THR A 370 -8.71 -1.61 -14.86
C THR A 370 -10.03 -0.85 -14.94
N LEU A 371 -11.08 -1.54 -15.40
CA LEU A 371 -12.45 -1.03 -15.45
C LEU A 371 -13.28 -1.69 -14.34
N PHE A 372 -13.89 -0.87 -13.51
CA PHE A 372 -14.89 -1.30 -12.53
C PHE A 372 -16.27 -0.90 -13.00
N ILE A 373 -17.20 -1.85 -13.00
CA ILE A 373 -18.61 -1.61 -13.31
C ILE A 373 -19.43 -2.09 -12.13
N ALA A 374 -20.03 -1.15 -11.43
CA ALA A 374 -20.93 -1.41 -10.31
C ALA A 374 -22.37 -1.08 -10.70
N VAL A 375 -23.31 -1.94 -10.33
CA VAL A 375 -24.75 -1.68 -10.43
C VAL A 375 -25.31 -1.56 -9.02
N ASP A 376 -25.99 -0.46 -8.72
CA ASP A 376 -26.65 -0.19 -7.44
C ASP A 376 -25.78 -0.48 -6.20
N THR A 377 -26.15 -1.48 -5.40
CA THR A 377 -25.45 -1.91 -4.19
C THR A 377 -24.27 -2.84 -4.47
N GLY A 378 -24.10 -3.33 -5.71
CA GLY A 378 -22.86 -3.93 -6.19
C GLY A 378 -21.65 -2.97 -6.12
N PHE A 379 -21.89 -1.69 -5.82
CA PHE A 379 -20.83 -0.76 -5.44
C PHE A 379 -20.09 -1.16 -4.15
N ALA A 380 -20.70 -1.89 -3.21
CA ALA A 380 -20.04 -2.31 -1.97
C ALA A 380 -18.75 -3.12 -2.21
N PRO A 381 -18.77 -4.28 -2.90
CA PRO A 381 -17.54 -5.03 -3.17
C PRO A 381 -16.59 -4.25 -4.11
N VAL A 382 -17.12 -3.52 -5.09
CA VAL A 382 -16.30 -2.69 -5.99
C VAL A 382 -15.56 -1.57 -5.25
N LYS A 383 -16.19 -0.95 -4.26
CA LYS A 383 -15.57 0.04 -3.37
C LYS A 383 -14.38 -0.57 -2.63
N SER A 384 -14.53 -1.78 -2.08
CA SER A 384 -13.43 -2.49 -1.41
C SER A 384 -12.27 -2.77 -2.37
N LEU A 385 -12.56 -3.21 -3.60
CA LEU A 385 -11.55 -3.43 -4.65
C LEU A 385 -10.82 -2.13 -5.02
N ILE A 386 -11.54 -1.03 -5.22
CA ILE A 386 -10.98 0.27 -5.60
C ILE A 386 -10.10 0.82 -4.48
N GLU A 387 -10.58 0.86 -3.24
CA GLU A 387 -9.80 1.37 -2.11
C GLU A 387 -8.49 0.57 -1.94
N HIS A 388 -8.55 -0.75 -2.13
CA HIS A 388 -7.38 -1.61 -2.06
C HIS A 388 -6.42 -1.42 -3.24
N ALA A 389 -6.93 -1.33 -4.47
CA ALA A 389 -6.11 -1.08 -5.67
C ALA A 389 -5.39 0.26 -5.61
N LEU A 390 -6.06 1.30 -5.11
CA LEU A 390 -5.47 2.62 -4.89
C LEU A 390 -4.40 2.59 -3.78
N THR A 391 -4.59 1.80 -2.73
CA THR A 391 -3.63 1.69 -1.62
C THR A 391 -2.35 0.97 -2.05
N LEU A 392 -2.48 -0.08 -2.86
CA LEU A 392 -1.34 -0.83 -3.40
C LEU A 392 -0.67 -0.16 -4.61
N GLU A 393 -1.26 0.92 -5.14
CA GLU A 393 -0.84 1.56 -6.39
C GLU A 393 -0.75 0.56 -7.56
N LEU A 394 -1.66 -0.44 -7.60
CA LEU A 394 -1.58 -1.57 -8.54
C LEU A 394 -1.86 -1.20 -9.99
N ALA A 395 -2.81 -0.29 -10.22
CA ALA A 395 -3.31 -0.01 -11.55
C ALA A 395 -2.86 1.38 -12.00
N ASP A 396 -2.17 1.43 -13.15
CA ASP A 396 -1.78 2.69 -13.77
C ASP A 396 -2.99 3.58 -14.04
N HIS A 397 -4.14 3.00 -14.42
CA HIS A 397 -5.38 3.71 -14.76
C HIS A 397 -6.59 2.92 -14.26
N VAL A 398 -7.49 3.60 -13.53
CA VAL A 398 -8.73 3.02 -12.99
C VAL A 398 -9.91 3.82 -13.50
N HIS A 399 -10.92 3.16 -14.06
CA HIS A 399 -12.20 3.82 -14.39
C HIS A 399 -13.37 3.08 -13.74
N LEU A 400 -14.14 3.78 -12.91
CA LEU A 400 -15.41 3.32 -12.35
C LEU A 400 -16.60 3.81 -13.17
N PHE A 401 -17.37 2.87 -13.71
CA PHE A 401 -18.76 3.10 -14.15
C PHE A 401 -19.70 2.65 -13.05
N TRP A 402 -20.50 3.57 -12.51
CA TRP A 402 -21.52 3.22 -11.52
C TRP A 402 -22.90 3.47 -12.07
N ILE A 403 -23.64 2.38 -12.28
CA ILE A 403 -24.99 2.38 -12.84
C ILE A 403 -25.99 2.31 -11.68
N ALA A 404 -26.78 3.37 -11.52
CA ALA A 404 -27.91 3.38 -10.60
C ALA A 404 -29.19 3.10 -11.39
N THR A 405 -29.96 2.11 -10.95
CA THR A 405 -31.23 1.73 -11.57
C THR A 405 -32.42 2.32 -10.83
N GLY A 406 -33.44 2.73 -11.57
CA GLY A 406 -34.72 3.15 -11.01
C GLY A 406 -34.68 4.42 -10.19
N HIS A 407 -35.26 4.32 -9.00
CA HIS A 407 -35.24 5.36 -7.97
C HIS A 407 -33.98 5.33 -7.09
N ARG A 408 -33.05 4.39 -7.31
CA ARG A 408 -31.80 4.34 -6.56
C ARG A 408 -30.88 5.48 -7.01
N THR A 409 -30.02 5.91 -6.10
CA THR A 409 -29.07 7.00 -6.34
C THR A 409 -27.65 6.52 -6.10
N HIS A 410 -26.68 7.22 -6.67
CA HIS A 410 -25.26 7.07 -6.35
C HIS A 410 -25.00 7.54 -4.91
N TYR A 411 -25.35 6.72 -3.94
CA TYR A 411 -25.47 7.07 -2.52
C TYR A 411 -24.15 7.48 -1.84
N GLN A 412 -23.01 7.25 -2.51
CA GLN A 412 -21.67 7.69 -2.11
C GLN A 412 -20.97 8.46 -3.25
N HIS A 413 -21.73 9.16 -4.09
CA HIS A 413 -21.22 9.94 -5.22
C HIS A 413 -20.09 10.91 -4.83
N ASN A 414 -20.19 11.56 -3.67
CA ASN A 414 -19.16 12.47 -3.17
C ASN A 414 -17.80 11.77 -2.90
N LEU A 415 -17.81 10.51 -2.46
CA LEU A 415 -16.59 9.73 -2.25
C LEU A 415 -15.89 9.46 -3.58
N CYS A 416 -16.65 9.04 -4.61
CA CYS A 416 -16.11 8.77 -5.94
C CYS A 416 -15.53 10.03 -6.59
N ARG A 417 -16.17 11.20 -6.40
CA ARG A 417 -15.60 12.47 -6.85
C ARG A 417 -14.32 12.82 -6.09
N ALA A 418 -14.28 12.61 -4.78
CA ALA A 418 -13.07 12.85 -3.99
C ALA A 418 -11.89 11.98 -4.46
N TRP A 419 -12.13 10.74 -4.89
CA TRP A 419 -11.08 9.92 -5.51
C TRP A 419 -10.62 10.47 -6.86
N MET A 420 -11.55 10.89 -7.71
CA MET A 420 -11.22 11.50 -9.00
C MET A 420 -10.43 12.81 -8.85
N ASP A 421 -10.70 13.59 -7.80
CA ASP A 421 -9.95 14.81 -7.48
C ASP A 421 -8.58 14.52 -6.84
N ALA A 422 -8.43 13.38 -6.15
CA ALA A 422 -7.22 13.03 -5.41
C ALA A 422 -6.21 12.18 -6.21
N PHE A 423 -6.65 11.45 -7.24
CA PHE A 423 -5.82 10.51 -7.99
C PHE A 423 -5.89 10.83 -9.49
N ASP A 424 -4.75 11.22 -10.07
CA ASP A 424 -4.65 11.65 -11.47
C ASP A 424 -5.13 10.62 -12.49
N HIS A 425 -5.02 9.33 -12.16
CA HIS A 425 -5.39 8.23 -13.04
C HIS A 425 -6.67 7.48 -12.59
N PHE A 426 -7.52 8.14 -11.80
CA PHE A 426 -8.85 7.62 -11.45
C PHE A 426 -9.95 8.39 -12.17
N HIS A 427 -10.77 7.70 -12.94
CA HIS A 427 -11.94 8.24 -13.60
C HIS A 427 -13.23 7.66 -13.02
N TYR A 428 -14.28 8.47 -13.02
CA TYR A 428 -15.58 8.07 -12.52
C TYR A 428 -16.71 8.61 -13.38
N THR A 429 -17.52 7.69 -13.92
CA THR A 429 -18.68 8.00 -14.75
C THR A 429 -19.96 7.46 -14.09
N PRO A 430 -20.76 8.32 -13.43
CA PRO A 430 -22.08 7.93 -12.93
C PRO A 430 -23.09 7.82 -14.08
N LEU A 431 -23.84 6.72 -14.09
CA LEU A 431 -24.90 6.44 -15.06
C LEU A 431 -26.22 6.17 -14.34
N SER A 432 -27.33 6.67 -14.87
CA SER A 432 -28.66 6.44 -14.32
C SER A 432 -29.56 5.79 -15.38
N LEU A 433 -30.18 4.67 -15.03
CA LEU A 433 -31.09 3.92 -15.88
C LEU A 433 -32.47 3.85 -15.21
N PRO A 434 -33.59 4.14 -15.91
CA PRO A 434 -34.93 4.09 -15.32
C PRO A 434 -35.42 2.65 -15.03
N ASP A 435 -36.32 2.47 -14.04
CA ASP A 435 -36.83 1.14 -13.56
C ASP A 435 -37.45 0.24 -14.65
N SER A 436 -37.91 0.83 -15.76
CA SER A 436 -38.57 0.11 -16.86
C SER A 436 -37.59 -0.43 -17.91
N THR A 437 -36.29 -0.44 -17.61
CA THR A 437 -35.26 -0.85 -18.56
C THR A 437 -35.26 -2.35 -18.80
N GLY A 438 -35.71 -2.75 -19.99
CA GLY A 438 -35.48 -4.10 -20.50
C GLY A 438 -34.02 -4.31 -20.95
N GLU A 439 -33.67 -5.57 -21.20
CA GLU A 439 -32.34 -6.03 -21.64
C GLU A 439 -31.71 -5.19 -22.77
N GLN A 440 -32.53 -4.62 -23.66
CA GLN A 440 -32.08 -3.76 -24.76
C GLN A 440 -31.40 -2.46 -24.29
N GLN A 441 -31.85 -1.86 -23.19
CA GLN A 441 -31.22 -0.64 -22.66
C GLN A 441 -29.90 -0.95 -21.94
N TRP A 442 -29.81 -2.07 -21.22
CA TRP A 442 -28.55 -2.56 -20.68
C TRP A 442 -27.53 -2.84 -21.79
N GLN A 443 -27.96 -3.51 -22.86
CA GLN A 443 -27.15 -3.74 -24.05
C GLN A 443 -26.68 -2.42 -24.67
N ALA A 444 -27.55 -1.42 -24.80
CA ALA A 444 -27.19 -0.13 -25.35
C ALA A 444 -26.14 0.59 -24.48
N GLN A 445 -26.34 0.61 -23.15
CA GLN A 445 -25.42 1.26 -22.22
C GLN A 445 -24.06 0.57 -22.17
N LEU A 446 -24.03 -0.76 -22.08
CA LEU A 446 -22.78 -1.53 -22.09
C LEU A 446 -22.05 -1.42 -23.44
N LYS A 447 -22.78 -1.33 -24.55
CA LYS A 447 -22.19 -1.01 -25.86
C LYS A 447 -21.61 0.40 -25.89
N GLN A 448 -22.25 1.38 -25.25
CA GLN A 448 -21.73 2.74 -25.16
C GLN A 448 -20.43 2.77 -24.35
N ILE A 449 -20.41 2.13 -23.18
CA ILE A 449 -19.19 1.96 -22.37
C ILE A 449 -18.11 1.29 -23.22
N GLY A 450 -18.44 0.20 -23.91
CA GLY A 450 -17.51 -0.48 -24.81
C GLY A 450 -17.07 0.36 -26.03
N ASN A 451 -17.81 1.39 -26.43
CA ASN A 451 -17.39 2.28 -27.53
C ASN A 451 -16.33 3.30 -27.07
N GLU A 452 -16.30 3.63 -25.78
CA GLU A 452 -15.24 4.44 -25.18
C GLU A 452 -13.90 3.68 -25.14
N TYR A 453 -13.96 2.34 -25.22
CA TYR A 453 -12.81 1.44 -25.20
C TYR A 453 -12.78 0.53 -26.45
N PRO A 454 -12.20 1.01 -27.57
CA PRO A 454 -12.20 0.27 -28.84
C PRO A 454 -11.46 -1.07 -28.77
N ASP A 455 -10.42 -1.16 -27.93
CA ASP A 455 -9.65 -2.37 -27.68
C ASP A 455 -9.58 -2.64 -26.17
N LEU A 456 -10.07 -3.81 -25.76
CA LEU A 456 -10.04 -4.28 -24.37
C LEU A 456 -9.04 -5.42 -24.16
N SER A 457 -8.17 -5.70 -25.14
CA SER A 457 -7.19 -6.80 -25.09
C SER A 457 -6.28 -6.73 -23.86
N ASP A 458 -5.91 -5.51 -23.46
CA ASP A 458 -5.02 -5.23 -22.33
C ASP A 458 -5.72 -4.77 -21.06
N TYR A 459 -7.06 -4.75 -21.01
CA TYR A 459 -7.81 -4.34 -19.82
C TYR A 459 -8.12 -5.51 -18.89
N VAL A 460 -8.35 -5.18 -17.61
CA VAL A 460 -9.04 -6.05 -16.65
C VAL A 460 -10.38 -5.42 -16.30
N VAL A 461 -11.44 -6.22 -16.26
CA VAL A 461 -12.80 -5.75 -15.99
C VAL A 461 -13.37 -6.47 -14.78
N TYR A 462 -13.84 -5.70 -13.81
CA TYR A 462 -14.60 -6.14 -12.66
C TYR A 462 -16.04 -5.67 -12.81
N PHE A 463 -16.99 -6.60 -12.80
CA PHE A 463 -18.41 -6.31 -12.89
C PHE A 463 -19.14 -6.87 -11.67
N CYS A 464 -19.91 -6.02 -10.98
CA CYS A 464 -20.81 -6.47 -9.92
C CYS A 464 -22.22 -5.90 -10.15
N GLY A 465 -23.20 -6.78 -10.30
CA GLY A 465 -24.59 -6.40 -10.59
C GLY A 465 -25.49 -7.59 -10.93
N PRO A 466 -26.68 -7.34 -11.51
CA PRO A 466 -27.61 -8.40 -11.91
C PRO A 466 -27.00 -9.37 -12.92
N GLU A 467 -27.30 -10.67 -12.78
CA GLU A 467 -26.71 -11.73 -13.59
C GLU A 467 -26.92 -11.52 -15.10
N GLN A 468 -28.13 -11.13 -15.51
CA GLN A 468 -28.47 -10.87 -16.91
C GLN A 468 -27.62 -9.73 -17.52
N MET A 469 -27.36 -8.68 -16.74
CA MET A 469 -26.53 -7.56 -17.18
C MET A 469 -25.05 -7.96 -17.25
N ALA A 470 -24.58 -8.79 -16.33
CA ALA A 470 -23.23 -9.33 -16.35
C ALA A 470 -22.97 -10.23 -17.57
N GLN A 471 -23.94 -11.08 -17.92
CA GLN A 471 -23.88 -11.91 -19.14
C GLN A 471 -23.81 -11.03 -20.39
N THR A 472 -24.65 -9.98 -20.45
CA THR A 472 -24.62 -9.00 -21.53
C THR A 472 -23.25 -8.29 -21.63
N ALA A 473 -22.67 -7.89 -20.50
CA ALA A 473 -21.36 -7.25 -20.44
C ALA A 473 -20.25 -8.18 -20.94
N ARG A 474 -20.32 -9.46 -20.55
CA ARG A 474 -19.39 -10.50 -21.00
C ARG A 474 -19.36 -10.63 -22.52
N ASP A 475 -20.53 -10.72 -23.15
CA ASP A 475 -20.60 -10.83 -24.61
C ASP A 475 -20.13 -9.54 -25.30
N ALA A 476 -20.54 -8.38 -24.79
CA ALA A 476 -20.18 -7.08 -25.34
C ALA A 476 -18.66 -6.80 -25.27
N PHE A 477 -17.99 -7.15 -24.16
CA PHE A 477 -16.56 -6.89 -24.00
C PHE A 477 -15.67 -7.96 -24.63
N THR A 478 -16.09 -9.24 -24.61
CA THR A 478 -15.33 -10.30 -25.31
C THR A 478 -15.31 -10.05 -26.82
N SER A 479 -16.38 -9.49 -27.39
CA SER A 479 -16.42 -9.09 -28.81
C SER A 479 -15.41 -7.98 -29.17
N ARG A 480 -14.86 -7.27 -28.18
CA ARG A 480 -13.86 -6.21 -28.30
C ARG A 480 -12.45 -6.62 -27.86
N GLY A 481 -12.21 -7.93 -27.75
CA GLY A 481 -10.89 -8.47 -27.46
C GLY A 481 -10.57 -8.73 -25.99
N LEU A 482 -11.49 -8.45 -25.04
CA LEU A 482 -11.26 -8.75 -23.63
C LEU A 482 -11.05 -10.26 -23.41
N PRO A 483 -9.91 -10.70 -22.85
CA PRO A 483 -9.71 -12.10 -22.52
C PRO A 483 -10.69 -12.56 -21.44
N LYS A 484 -11.36 -13.70 -21.62
CA LYS A 484 -12.34 -14.22 -20.65
C LYS A 484 -11.79 -14.38 -19.23
N LYS A 485 -10.48 -14.66 -19.10
CA LYS A 485 -9.79 -14.78 -17.80
C LYS A 485 -9.56 -13.45 -17.09
N ARG A 486 -9.81 -12.31 -17.75
CA ARG A 486 -9.66 -10.94 -17.22
C ARG A 486 -11.00 -10.25 -16.99
N LEU A 487 -12.10 -11.00 -17.07
CA LEU A 487 -13.43 -10.54 -16.72
C LEU A 487 -13.88 -11.24 -15.44
N PHE A 488 -13.89 -10.50 -14.34
CA PHE A 488 -14.35 -10.95 -13.04
C PHE A 488 -15.77 -10.46 -12.83
N THR A 489 -16.70 -11.37 -12.55
CA THR A 489 -18.12 -11.07 -12.40
C THR A 489 -18.62 -11.59 -11.07
N GLU A 490 -19.31 -10.75 -10.32
CA GLU A 490 -20.06 -11.13 -9.13
C GLU A 490 -21.53 -10.75 -9.28
N TYR A 491 -22.41 -11.63 -8.82
CA TYR A 491 -23.84 -11.43 -8.94
C TYR A 491 -24.43 -11.10 -7.57
N HIS A 492 -25.31 -10.11 -7.52
CA HIS A 492 -26.19 -9.96 -6.37
C HIS A 492 -27.63 -10.20 -6.84
N SER A 493 -28.39 -10.95 -6.05
CA SER A 493 -29.84 -11.01 -6.18
C SER A 493 -30.43 -9.64 -5.84
N GLU A 494 -31.48 -9.24 -6.56
CA GLU A 494 -32.21 -7.97 -6.35
C GLU A 494 -32.94 -7.90 -5.01
#